data_AF-A0A9D8SJ16-F1
#
_entry.id   AF-A0A9D8SJ16-F1
#
_cell.length_a   1.000
_cell.length_b   1.000
_cell.length_c   1.000
_cell.angle_alpha   90.00
_cell.angle_beta   90.00
_cell.angle_gamma   90.00
#
_symmetry.space_group_name_H-M   'P 1'
#
loop_
_entity.id
_entity.type
_entity.pdbx_description
1 polymer ?
#
loop_
_entity_poly.entity_id
_entity_poly.type
_entity_poly.pdbx_seq_one_letter_code
_entity_poly.pdbx_strand_id
1 'polypeptide(L)'
;MTRKKPLSRNGFTLVELLVVIAIIGMLVGLLLPAVQQAREAARRMQCSNALKQLALASLNHESTVKYFPSGGYGWHWTGDPDRGFGKKQPGGWTYSVLPFLELNGLYQMGADGKPDEITSTQQDAAYQRDQTPVSFFVCPSRRTPKICPRPKKQTYTNGRAVDQAALFDYAMNCGDKTQITDGGPGNMNVTESSFSSTLLSGNQTGISCVYSQVTMGEVRDGTSNTYMIGEKYLTPDHYETGNDAADDMGIY
;
A
#
# COMPACT_ATOMS: atom_id res chain seq x y z
N MET A 1 -43.24 -59.69 34.78
CA MET A 1 -42.30 -59.53 33.65
C MET A 1 -43.05 -58.98 32.44
N THR A 2 -43.02 -57.68 32.22
CA THR A 2 -43.64 -57.03 31.05
C THR A 2 -42.65 -57.01 29.88
N ARG A 3 -42.95 -57.78 28.83
CA ARG A 3 -42.13 -57.94 27.62
C ARG A 3 -42.25 -56.66 26.77
N LYS A 4 -41.22 -55.81 26.77
CA LYS A 4 -41.16 -54.63 25.87
C LYS A 4 -41.20 -55.10 24.41
N LYS A 5 -42.18 -54.63 23.62
CA LYS A 5 -42.24 -54.87 22.17
C LYS A 5 -41.00 -54.23 21.51
N PRO A 6 -40.26 -54.94 20.65
CA PRO A 6 -39.19 -54.32 19.88
C PRO A 6 -39.81 -53.28 18.94
N LEU A 7 -39.35 -52.03 19.04
CA LEU A 7 -39.70 -50.99 18.08
C LEU A 7 -39.17 -51.42 16.71
N SER A 8 -40.05 -51.50 15.72
CA SER A 8 -39.70 -51.70 14.31
C SER A 8 -38.63 -50.68 13.92
N ARG A 9 -37.41 -51.14 13.63
CA ARG A 9 -36.40 -50.30 12.99
C ARG A 9 -36.74 -50.24 11.51
N ASN A 10 -37.23 -49.09 11.07
CA ASN A 10 -37.40 -48.82 9.64
C ASN A 10 -35.99 -48.75 9.02
N GLY A 11 -35.68 -49.70 8.13
CA GLY A 11 -34.44 -49.70 7.36
C GLY A 11 -34.50 -48.64 6.27
N PHE A 12 -33.41 -47.91 6.08
CA PHE A 12 -33.29 -46.90 5.04
C PHE A 12 -33.07 -47.59 3.68
N THR A 13 -33.86 -47.24 2.67
CA THR A 13 -33.70 -47.81 1.32
C THR A 13 -32.56 -47.11 0.57
N LEU A 14 -31.89 -47.84 -0.32
CA LEU A 14 -30.82 -47.30 -1.15
C LEU A 14 -31.31 -46.10 -2.00
N VAL A 15 -32.58 -46.15 -2.43
CA VAL A 15 -33.22 -45.09 -3.21
C VAL A 15 -33.39 -43.81 -2.38
N GLU A 16 -33.84 -43.90 -1.12
CA GLU A 16 -33.97 -42.75 -0.23
C GLU A 16 -32.62 -42.05 0.00
N LEU A 17 -31.54 -42.82 0.15
CA LEU A 17 -30.19 -42.26 0.29
C LEU A 17 -29.70 -41.56 -0.98
N LEU A 18 -29.94 -42.18 -2.13
CA LEU A 18 -29.52 -41.65 -3.42
C LEU A 18 -30.23 -40.32 -3.73
N VAL A 19 -31.53 -40.22 -3.45
CA VAL A 19 -32.31 -38.97 -3.64
C VAL A 19 -31.79 -37.85 -2.75
N VAL A 20 -31.50 -38.14 -1.47
CA VAL A 20 -30.97 -37.12 -0.53
C VAL A 20 -29.61 -36.61 -0.99
N ILE A 21 -28.70 -37.50 -1.39
CA ILE A 21 -27.39 -37.12 -1.91
C ILE A 21 -27.53 -36.32 -3.21
N ALA A 22 -28.45 -36.69 -4.10
CA ALA A 22 -28.71 -35.94 -5.33
C ALA A 22 -29.21 -34.52 -5.06
N ILE A 23 -30.12 -34.34 -4.10
CA ILE A 23 -30.62 -33.01 -3.71
C ILE A 23 -29.49 -32.16 -3.10
N ILE A 24 -28.70 -32.72 -2.17
CA ILE A 24 -27.57 -32.01 -1.57
C ILE A 24 -26.54 -31.64 -2.65
N GLY A 25 -26.23 -32.56 -3.57
CA GLY A 25 -25.32 -32.33 -4.69
C GLY A 25 -25.78 -31.19 -5.59
N MET A 26 -27.07 -31.13 -5.92
CA MET A 26 -27.66 -30.03 -6.69
C MET A 26 -27.58 -28.69 -5.93
N LEU A 27 -27.95 -28.67 -4.65
CA LEU A 27 -27.89 -27.46 -3.83
C LEU A 27 -26.45 -26.94 -3.71
N VAL A 28 -25.48 -27.81 -3.40
CA VAL A 28 -24.06 -27.42 -3.31
C VAL A 28 -23.52 -26.98 -4.67
N GLY A 29 -23.90 -27.66 -5.75
CA GLY A 29 -23.51 -27.31 -7.12
C GLY A 29 -23.95 -25.90 -7.54
N LEU A 30 -25.14 -25.47 -7.08
CA LEU A 30 -25.64 -24.12 -7.32
C LEU A 30 -25.03 -23.08 -6.36
N LEU A 31 -24.65 -23.48 -5.15
CA LEU A 31 -24.08 -22.58 -4.14
C LEU A 31 -22.60 -22.26 -4.38
N LEU A 32 -21.80 -23.18 -4.93
CA LEU A 32 -20.36 -22.97 -5.08
C LEU A 32 -20.01 -21.76 -5.98
N PRO A 33 -20.59 -21.59 -7.19
CA PRO A 33 -20.36 -20.40 -8.00
C PRO A 33 -20.80 -19.11 -7.31
N ALA A 34 -21.94 -19.14 -6.62
CA ALA A 34 -22.49 -17.99 -5.91
C ALA A 34 -21.59 -17.55 -4.74
N VAL A 35 -21.07 -18.49 -3.95
CA VAL A 35 -20.14 -18.19 -2.85
C VAL A 35 -18.85 -17.57 -3.35
N GLN A 36 -18.31 -18.01 -4.49
CA GLN A 36 -17.10 -17.41 -5.05
C GLN A 36 -17.33 -15.99 -5.57
N GLN A 37 -18.47 -15.73 -6.21
CA GLN A 37 -18.85 -14.38 -6.63
C GLN A 37 -19.01 -13.45 -5.41
N ALA A 38 -19.67 -13.93 -4.35
CA ALA A 38 -19.81 -13.16 -3.12
C ALA A 38 -18.46 -12.85 -2.45
N ARG A 39 -17.53 -13.82 -2.42
CA ARG A 39 -16.17 -13.62 -1.89
C ARG A 39 -15.39 -12.60 -2.70
N GLU A 40 -15.43 -12.67 -4.02
CA GLU A 40 -14.73 -11.70 -4.87
C GLU A 40 -15.35 -10.30 -4.76
N ALA A 41 -16.68 -10.19 -4.69
CA ALA A 41 -17.34 -8.91 -4.43
C ALA A 41 -16.90 -8.29 -3.10
N ALA A 42 -16.77 -9.11 -2.04
CA ALA A 42 -16.26 -8.66 -0.75
C ALA A 42 -14.79 -8.18 -0.83
N ARG A 43 -13.92 -8.90 -1.55
CA ARG A 43 -12.53 -8.48 -1.76
C ARG A 43 -12.43 -7.17 -2.54
N ARG A 44 -13.23 -6.99 -3.60
CA ARG A 44 -13.30 -5.72 -4.35
C ARG A 44 -13.76 -4.56 -3.47
N MET A 45 -14.77 -4.80 -2.63
CA MET A 45 -15.23 -3.80 -1.66
C MET A 45 -14.12 -3.42 -0.67
N GLN A 46 -13.31 -4.39 -0.24
CA GLN A 46 -12.13 -4.11 0.59
C GLN A 46 -11.09 -3.26 -0.15
N CYS A 47 -10.82 -3.52 -1.44
CA CYS A 47 -9.91 -2.70 -2.24
C CYS A 47 -10.40 -1.25 -2.37
N SER A 48 -11.70 -1.04 -2.66
CA SER A 48 -12.29 0.31 -2.73
C SER A 48 -12.27 1.02 -1.36
N ASN A 49 -12.49 0.28 -0.27
CA ASN A 49 -12.40 0.82 1.08
C ASN A 49 -10.97 1.22 1.44
N ALA A 50 -9.97 0.41 1.10
CA ALA A 50 -8.56 0.74 1.30
C ALA A 50 -8.19 2.03 0.56
N LEU A 51 -8.57 2.17 -0.71
CA LEU A 51 -8.37 3.41 -1.49
C LEU A 51 -9.03 4.61 -0.82
N LYS A 52 -10.26 4.46 -0.31
CA LYS A 52 -10.96 5.51 0.45
C LYS A 52 -10.21 5.89 1.74
N GLN A 53 -9.70 4.92 2.49
CA GLN A 53 -8.92 5.18 3.71
C GLN A 53 -7.62 5.92 3.39
N LEU A 54 -6.90 5.51 2.35
CA LEU A 54 -5.68 6.20 1.91
C LEU A 54 -5.96 7.64 1.45
N ALA A 55 -7.06 7.86 0.72
CA ALA A 55 -7.49 9.21 0.32
C ALA A 55 -7.84 10.08 1.55
N LEU A 56 -8.58 9.53 2.52
CA LEU A 56 -8.92 10.23 3.77
C LEU A 56 -7.66 10.54 4.59
N ALA A 57 -6.72 9.61 4.71
CA ALA A 57 -5.45 9.84 5.38
C ALA A 57 -4.64 10.96 4.70
N SER A 58 -4.65 11.01 3.36
CA SER A 58 -3.99 12.07 2.59
C SER A 58 -4.65 13.44 2.77
N LEU A 59 -5.98 13.48 2.85
CA LEU A 59 -6.73 14.69 3.17
C LEU A 59 -6.52 15.16 4.61
N ASN A 60 -6.41 14.23 5.57
CA ASN A 60 -6.09 14.55 6.96
C ASN A 60 -4.66 15.09 7.09
N HIS A 61 -3.71 14.51 6.33
CA HIS A 61 -2.36 15.05 6.18
C HIS A 61 -2.42 16.48 5.64
N GLU A 62 -3.12 16.72 4.53
CA GLU A 62 -3.26 18.07 3.96
C GLU A 62 -3.90 19.04 4.96
N SER A 63 -4.94 18.64 5.68
CA SER A 63 -5.59 19.48 6.67
C SER A 63 -4.66 19.89 7.82
N THR A 64 -3.78 18.99 8.24
CA THR A 64 -2.85 19.18 9.36
C THR A 64 -1.57 19.91 8.93
N VAL A 65 -0.99 19.47 7.83
CA VAL A 65 0.33 19.86 7.33
C VAL A 65 0.25 21.03 6.31
N LYS A 66 -0.95 21.30 5.78
CA LYS A 66 -1.30 22.36 4.80
C LYS A 66 -0.86 22.12 3.35
N TYR A 67 -0.43 20.90 3.05
CA TYR A 67 -0.16 20.43 1.69
C TYR A 67 -0.34 18.91 1.61
N PHE A 68 -0.64 18.41 0.41
CA PHE A 68 -0.73 16.99 0.13
C PHE A 68 0.61 16.27 0.36
N PRO A 69 0.58 14.96 0.71
CA PRO A 69 1.80 14.18 0.87
C PRO A 69 2.71 14.28 -0.35
N SER A 70 4.01 14.43 -0.13
CA SER A 70 4.99 14.56 -1.22
C SER A 70 5.48 13.20 -1.70
N GLY A 71 6.10 13.16 -2.88
CA GLY A 71 6.83 11.99 -3.37
C GLY A 71 8.21 11.79 -2.72
N GLY A 72 8.53 12.52 -1.64
CA GLY A 72 9.83 12.45 -0.98
C GLY A 72 10.98 12.93 -1.87
N TYR A 73 12.14 12.29 -1.75
CA TYR A 73 13.35 12.59 -2.54
C TYR A 73 13.49 11.71 -3.80
N GLY A 74 12.53 10.81 -4.03
CA GLY A 74 12.55 9.84 -5.12
C GLY A 74 13.05 8.46 -4.67
N TRP A 75 13.31 7.58 -5.64
CA TRP A 75 13.47 6.15 -5.39
C TRP A 75 14.74 5.72 -4.66
N HIS A 76 15.71 6.60 -4.42
CA HIS A 76 16.90 6.22 -3.66
C HIS A 76 16.77 6.53 -2.16
N TRP A 77 15.61 6.95 -1.69
CA TRP A 77 15.45 7.49 -0.34
C TRP A 77 14.24 6.87 0.36
N THR A 78 14.33 6.77 1.69
CA THR A 78 13.24 6.26 2.53
C THR A 78 12.97 7.22 3.69
N GLY A 79 11.77 7.17 4.26
CA GLY A 79 11.31 8.10 5.29
C GLY A 79 12.15 8.15 6.56
N ASP A 80 12.26 9.35 7.13
CA ASP A 80 12.95 9.60 8.39
C ASP A 80 12.03 10.37 9.36
N PRO A 81 11.72 9.82 10.55
CA PRO A 81 10.81 10.47 11.49
C PRO A 81 11.32 11.79 12.04
N ASP A 82 12.65 11.97 12.15
CA ASP A 82 13.26 13.19 12.70
C ASP A 82 13.11 14.40 11.75
N ARG A 83 12.66 14.16 10.51
CA ARG A 83 12.44 15.18 9.47
C ARG A 83 10.99 15.62 9.31
N GLY A 84 10.06 15.00 10.01
CA GLY A 84 8.64 15.40 9.98
C GLY A 84 8.01 15.24 8.59
N PHE A 85 7.58 16.36 7.99
CA PHE A 85 6.95 16.40 6.67
C PHE A 85 7.54 17.49 5.79
N GLY A 86 7.25 17.44 4.48
CA GLY A 86 7.55 18.50 3.52
C GLY A 86 8.84 18.28 2.74
N LYS A 87 9.42 19.36 2.22
CA LYS A 87 10.59 19.32 1.32
C LYS A 87 11.82 18.64 1.89
N LYS A 88 11.94 18.55 3.21
CA LYS A 88 13.08 17.92 3.89
C LYS A 88 12.82 16.45 4.24
N GLN A 89 11.61 15.94 4.04
CA GLN A 89 11.27 14.55 4.31
C GLN A 89 11.68 13.67 3.11
N PRO A 90 12.65 12.74 3.28
CA PRO A 90 13.04 11.82 2.22
C PRO A 90 11.95 10.83 1.81
N GLY A 91 11.06 10.45 2.74
CA GLY A 91 10.00 9.46 2.52
C GLY A 91 8.88 9.95 1.61
N GLY A 92 8.32 9.03 0.83
CA GLY A 92 7.23 9.32 -0.08
C GLY A 92 5.87 9.50 0.59
N TRP A 93 4.83 9.52 -0.24
CA TRP A 93 3.46 9.78 0.20
C TRP A 93 2.97 8.68 1.15
N THR A 94 3.32 7.43 0.86
CA THR A 94 3.00 6.25 1.66
C THR A 94 3.55 6.33 3.08
N TYR A 95 4.80 6.77 3.23
CA TYR A 95 5.42 7.01 4.54
C TYR A 95 4.75 8.18 5.26
N SER A 96 4.48 9.28 4.55
CA SER A 96 3.90 10.50 5.11
C SER A 96 2.45 10.30 5.62
N VAL A 97 1.69 9.37 5.05
CA VAL A 97 0.32 9.07 5.50
C VAL A 97 0.23 8.10 6.68
N LEU A 98 1.34 7.45 7.09
CA LEU A 98 1.31 6.44 8.15
C LEU A 98 0.69 6.92 9.47
N PRO A 99 1.02 8.12 10.01
CA PRO A 99 0.40 8.59 11.24
C PRO A 99 -1.13 8.78 11.12
N PHE A 100 -1.60 9.10 9.92
CA PHE A 100 -3.02 9.31 9.61
C PHE A 100 -3.76 7.99 9.30
N LEU A 101 -3.04 6.87 9.28
CA LEU A 101 -3.56 5.51 9.18
C LEU A 101 -3.47 4.75 10.51
N GLU A 102 -3.23 5.45 11.63
CA GLU A 102 -2.99 4.84 12.95
C GLU A 102 -1.71 3.97 13.00
N LEU A 103 -0.77 4.19 12.08
CA LEU A 103 0.50 3.48 11.98
C LEU A 103 1.68 4.31 12.51
N ASN A 104 1.46 5.08 13.59
CA ASN A 104 2.48 5.95 14.17
C ASN A 104 3.73 5.17 14.63
N GLY A 105 3.58 3.90 15.05
CA GLY A 105 4.73 3.05 15.39
C GLY A 105 5.67 2.77 14.21
N LEU A 106 5.13 2.63 12.99
CA LEU A 106 5.93 2.46 11.77
C LEU A 106 6.56 3.78 11.31
N TYR A 107 5.82 4.89 11.47
CA TYR A 107 6.33 6.22 11.16
C TYR A 107 7.54 6.56 12.03
N GLN A 108 7.43 6.40 13.36
CA GLN A 108 8.45 6.74 14.35
C GLN A 108 9.64 5.76 14.40
N MET A 109 9.62 4.70 13.60
CA MET A 109 10.70 3.71 13.61
C MET A 109 12.00 4.33 13.10
N GLY A 110 13.05 4.26 13.92
CA GLY A 110 14.38 4.79 13.59
C GLY A 110 14.65 6.20 14.07
N ALA A 111 13.73 6.83 14.82
CA ALA A 111 13.96 8.14 15.43
C ALA A 111 15.13 8.08 16.42
N ASP A 112 16.15 8.89 16.18
CA ASP A 112 17.35 8.99 17.02
C ASP A 112 17.78 10.44 17.30
N GLY A 113 17.00 11.40 16.81
CA GLY A 113 17.22 12.83 17.01
C GLY A 113 18.34 13.40 16.15
N LYS A 114 18.79 12.68 15.12
CA LYS A 114 19.90 13.09 14.24
C LYS A 114 19.45 13.24 12.79
N PRO A 115 18.62 14.23 12.47
CA PRO A 115 18.01 14.37 11.15
C PRO A 115 19.03 14.63 10.03
N ASP A 116 20.20 15.20 10.33
CA ASP A 116 21.22 15.56 9.32
C ASP A 116 22.34 14.52 9.15
N GLU A 117 22.28 13.41 9.90
CA GLU A 117 23.22 12.30 9.82
C GLU A 117 22.54 11.06 9.22
N ILE A 118 23.33 10.12 8.70
CA ILE A 118 22.85 8.76 8.38
C ILE A 118 23.43 7.84 9.44
N THR A 119 22.58 7.32 10.33
CA THR A 119 23.01 6.45 11.43
C THR A 119 22.66 4.99 11.17
N SER A 120 23.36 4.08 11.83
CA SER A 120 23.01 2.65 11.77
C SER A 120 21.60 2.38 12.29
N THR A 121 21.14 3.14 13.29
CA THR A 121 19.80 3.01 13.88
C THR A 121 18.71 3.33 12.85
N GLN A 122 18.85 4.45 12.14
CA GLN A 122 17.94 4.84 11.06
C GLN A 122 17.95 3.81 9.92
N GLN A 123 19.14 3.34 9.52
CA GLN A 123 19.29 2.36 8.45
C GLN A 123 18.67 1.00 8.79
N ASP A 124 18.85 0.53 10.02
CA ASP A 124 18.29 -0.75 10.50
C ASP A 124 16.76 -0.66 10.63
N ALA A 125 16.26 0.47 11.13
CA ALA A 125 14.83 0.75 11.18
C ALA A 125 14.19 0.81 9.80
N ALA A 126 14.82 1.50 8.84
CA ALA A 126 14.35 1.55 7.46
C ALA A 126 14.28 0.15 6.83
N TYR A 127 15.29 -0.69 7.08
CA TYR A 127 15.32 -2.08 6.62
C TYR A 127 14.16 -2.90 7.21
N GLN A 128 13.89 -2.78 8.51
CA GLN A 128 12.77 -3.47 9.17
C GLN A 128 11.41 -2.97 8.69
N ARG A 129 11.27 -1.66 8.51
CA ARG A 129 10.06 -1.03 8.01
C ARG A 129 9.73 -1.52 6.60
N ASP A 130 10.72 -1.56 5.68
CA ASP A 130 10.52 -2.03 4.31
C ASP A 130 10.03 -3.49 4.22
N GLN A 131 10.28 -4.29 5.25
CA GLN A 131 9.81 -5.69 5.36
C GLN A 131 8.48 -5.84 6.10
N THR A 132 7.84 -4.75 6.51
CA THR A 132 6.58 -4.80 7.26
C THR A 132 5.39 -4.61 6.32
N PRO A 133 4.66 -5.69 5.95
CA PRO A 133 3.47 -5.57 5.13
C PRO A 133 2.32 -4.89 5.88
N VAL A 134 1.61 -4.01 5.18
CA VAL A 134 0.45 -3.30 5.72
C VAL A 134 -0.73 -3.56 4.81
N SER A 135 -1.80 -4.13 5.37
CA SER A 135 -2.99 -4.55 4.62
C SER A 135 -3.68 -3.41 3.89
N PHE A 136 -3.66 -2.19 4.43
CA PHE A 136 -4.26 -1.02 3.79
C PHE A 136 -3.61 -0.60 2.48
N PHE A 137 -2.37 -1.02 2.23
CA PHE A 137 -1.66 -0.70 0.99
C PHE A 137 -1.83 -1.77 -0.09
N VAL A 138 -2.56 -2.86 0.18
CA VAL A 138 -2.69 -4.00 -0.72
C VAL A 138 -4.16 -4.28 -1.02
N CYS A 139 -4.47 -4.55 -2.29
CA CYS A 139 -5.81 -4.95 -2.71
C CYS A 139 -5.94 -6.49 -2.60
N PRO A 140 -6.84 -7.03 -1.73
CA PRO A 140 -6.99 -8.48 -1.55
C PRO A 140 -7.49 -9.22 -2.79
N SER A 141 -8.10 -8.53 -3.77
CA SER A 141 -8.42 -9.12 -5.08
C SER A 141 -7.20 -9.35 -5.96
N ARG A 142 -6.05 -8.73 -5.65
CA ARG A 142 -4.79 -8.90 -6.38
C ARG A 142 -3.85 -9.83 -5.66
N ARG A 143 -3.55 -9.55 -4.40
CA ARG A 143 -2.57 -10.31 -3.62
C ARG A 143 -2.86 -10.25 -2.13
N THR A 144 -2.23 -11.16 -1.39
CA THR A 144 -2.20 -11.07 0.08
C THR A 144 -1.05 -10.19 0.55
N PRO A 145 -1.18 -9.45 1.68
CA PRO A 145 -0.08 -8.66 2.22
C PRO A 145 1.09 -9.58 2.61
N LYS A 146 2.22 -9.43 1.93
CA LYS A 146 3.41 -10.25 2.15
C LYS A 146 4.68 -9.50 1.72
N ILE A 147 5.82 -10.06 2.12
CA ILE A 147 7.12 -9.68 1.58
C ILE A 147 7.38 -10.45 0.27
N CYS A 148 7.91 -9.76 -0.73
CA CYS A 148 8.30 -10.37 -2.00
C CYS A 148 9.79 -10.12 -2.27
N PRO A 149 10.51 -11.10 -2.86
CA PRO A 149 11.83 -10.87 -3.39
C PRO A 149 11.83 -9.75 -4.43
N ARG A 150 12.86 -8.92 -4.42
CA ARG A 150 13.02 -7.82 -5.37
C ARG A 150 13.93 -8.27 -6.51
N PRO A 151 13.51 -8.12 -7.78
CA PRO A 151 14.35 -8.46 -8.93
C PRO A 151 15.67 -7.67 -8.95
N LYS A 152 15.63 -6.43 -8.45
CA LYS A 152 16.78 -5.54 -8.29
C LYS A 152 16.92 -5.18 -6.82
N LYS A 153 18.09 -5.45 -6.24
CA LYS A 153 18.41 -4.99 -4.88
C LYS A 153 18.36 -3.46 -4.88
N GLN A 154 17.46 -2.90 -4.08
CA GLN A 154 17.39 -1.46 -3.88
C GLN A 154 18.34 -1.10 -2.74
N THR A 155 19.27 -0.21 -3.02
CA THR A 155 20.10 0.42 -1.99
C THR A 155 19.59 1.84 -1.81
N TYR A 156 18.98 2.09 -0.65
CA TYR A 156 18.63 3.45 -0.25
C TYR A 156 19.89 4.21 0.16
N THR A 157 19.98 5.50 -0.16
CA THR A 157 21.07 6.38 0.26
C THR A 157 21.15 6.48 1.78
N ASN A 158 20.00 6.59 2.45
CA ASN A 158 19.89 6.66 3.91
C ASN A 158 19.44 5.33 4.55
N GLY A 159 19.55 4.20 3.84
CA GLY A 159 19.09 2.90 4.33
C GLY A 159 20.08 1.77 4.01
N ARG A 160 19.72 0.55 4.41
CA ARG A 160 20.47 -0.65 3.99
C ARG A 160 19.96 -1.18 2.65
N ALA A 161 20.77 -2.02 2.01
CA ALA A 161 20.33 -2.74 0.83
C ALA A 161 19.22 -3.74 1.21
N VAL A 162 18.12 -3.70 0.45
CA VAL A 162 16.95 -4.57 0.66
C VAL A 162 16.80 -5.51 -0.52
N ASP A 163 16.67 -6.81 -0.24
CA ASP A 163 16.44 -7.87 -1.21
C ASP A 163 15.00 -8.40 -1.20
N GLN A 164 14.22 -8.07 -0.17
CA GLN A 164 12.78 -8.34 -0.08
C GLN A 164 12.05 -7.16 0.55
N ALA A 165 10.92 -6.75 -0.02
CA ALA A 165 10.11 -5.67 0.53
C ALA A 165 8.63 -6.03 0.56
N ALA A 166 7.91 -5.39 1.46
CA ALA A 166 6.47 -5.31 1.40
C ALA A 166 6.06 -4.54 0.13
N LEU A 167 5.06 -5.07 -0.58
CA LEU A 167 4.53 -4.46 -1.78
C LEU A 167 3.26 -3.67 -1.48
N PHE A 168 2.93 -2.74 -2.37
CA PHE A 168 1.71 -1.93 -2.31
C PHE A 168 1.03 -1.86 -3.68
N ASP A 169 -0.28 -1.66 -3.74
CA ASP A 169 -1.10 -1.71 -4.96
C ASP A 169 -1.66 -0.36 -5.40
N TYR A 170 -1.41 0.69 -4.63
CA TYR A 170 -1.99 2.00 -4.85
C TYR A 170 -0.92 3.01 -5.25
N ALA A 171 -1.24 3.97 -6.10
CA ALA A 171 -0.33 5.02 -6.51
C ALA A 171 -1.01 6.38 -6.39
N MET A 172 -0.26 7.39 -5.94
CA MET A 172 -0.72 8.77 -5.92
C MET A 172 -0.34 9.47 -7.24
N ASN A 173 -1.21 10.35 -7.73
CA ASN A 173 -1.07 11.02 -9.01
C ASN A 173 0.09 12.03 -8.99
N CYS A 174 1.14 11.76 -9.77
CA CYS A 174 2.28 12.65 -9.97
C CYS A 174 2.17 13.55 -11.22
N GLY A 175 1.07 13.44 -11.97
CA GLY A 175 0.79 14.22 -13.17
C GLY A 175 1.30 13.58 -14.45
N ASP A 176 1.13 14.26 -15.57
CA ASP A 176 1.58 13.86 -16.91
C ASP A 176 3.05 14.25 -17.19
N LYS A 177 3.57 15.22 -16.44
CA LYS A 177 4.94 15.72 -16.58
C LYS A 177 5.81 15.22 -15.44
N THR A 178 6.46 14.08 -15.65
CA THR A 178 7.43 13.55 -14.70
C THR A 178 8.83 14.04 -15.04
N GLN A 179 9.37 14.94 -14.21
CA GLN A 179 10.82 15.05 -14.14
C GLN A 179 11.33 13.90 -13.29
N ILE A 180 11.77 12.86 -13.98
CA ILE A 180 12.56 11.80 -13.39
C ILE A 180 13.90 12.42 -13.00
N THR A 181 14.16 12.58 -11.71
CA THR A 181 15.46 13.04 -11.23
C THR A 181 16.27 11.91 -10.67
N ASP A 182 17.58 11.97 -10.91
CA ASP A 182 18.61 10.97 -10.58
C ASP A 182 18.85 10.73 -9.07
N GLY A 183 17.81 10.77 -8.25
CA GLY A 183 17.84 10.37 -6.85
C GLY A 183 18.26 11.46 -5.89
N GLY A 184 17.30 12.27 -5.44
CA GLY A 184 17.41 13.05 -4.21
C GLY A 184 18.60 14.03 -4.10
N PRO A 185 18.82 14.62 -2.91
CA PRO A 185 20.10 15.21 -2.55
C PRO A 185 21.16 14.10 -2.41
N GLY A 186 22.45 14.44 -2.32
CA GLY A 186 23.52 13.43 -2.15
C GLY A 186 23.75 12.96 -0.71
N ASN A 187 23.19 13.65 0.30
CA ASN A 187 23.35 13.35 1.73
C ASN A 187 22.18 13.93 2.55
N MET A 188 22.15 13.62 3.85
CA MET A 188 21.11 14.12 4.78
C MET A 188 21.31 15.57 5.20
N ASN A 189 22.51 16.17 5.07
CA ASN A 189 22.72 17.57 5.41
C ASN A 189 22.22 18.50 4.29
N VAL A 190 20.89 18.61 4.20
CA VAL A 190 20.19 19.32 3.12
C VAL A 190 19.93 20.78 3.47
N THR A 191 20.20 21.64 2.50
CA THR A 191 19.88 23.08 2.52
C THR A 191 18.97 23.40 1.35
N GLU A 192 18.44 24.62 1.27
CA GLU A 192 17.62 25.04 0.11
C GLU A 192 18.36 24.86 -1.22
N SER A 193 19.69 25.01 -1.25
CA SER A 193 20.52 24.76 -2.44
C SER A 193 20.68 23.28 -2.80
N SER A 194 20.36 22.35 -1.90
CA SER A 194 20.41 20.91 -2.16
C SER A 194 19.26 20.45 -3.06
N PHE A 195 18.20 21.24 -3.17
CA PHE A 195 17.05 20.94 -4.02
C PHE A 195 17.22 21.65 -5.36
N SER A 196 17.41 20.89 -6.44
CA SER A 196 17.58 21.45 -7.78
C SER A 196 16.39 22.34 -8.16
N SER A 197 16.65 23.53 -8.71
CA SER A 197 15.60 24.45 -9.19
C SER A 197 14.74 23.82 -10.29
N THR A 198 15.26 22.83 -11.03
CA THR A 198 14.51 22.09 -12.05
C THR A 198 13.42 21.21 -11.42
N LEU A 199 13.66 20.63 -10.24
CA LEU A 199 12.70 19.85 -9.46
C LEU A 199 11.57 20.72 -8.87
N LEU A 200 11.88 21.97 -8.60
CA LEU A 200 10.95 22.98 -8.10
C LEU A 200 10.34 23.83 -9.24
N SER A 201 10.66 23.54 -10.51
CA SER A 201 10.40 24.44 -11.66
C SER A 201 8.94 24.58 -12.08
N GLY A 202 7.97 24.13 -11.26
CA GLY A 202 6.54 24.27 -11.56
C GLY A 202 6.06 23.48 -12.78
N ASN A 203 6.87 22.55 -13.27
CA ASN A 203 6.53 21.70 -14.42
C ASN A 203 5.81 20.41 -14.04
N GLN A 204 5.64 20.12 -12.75
CA GLN A 204 4.86 18.97 -12.28
C GLN A 204 3.38 19.36 -12.20
N THR A 205 2.51 18.45 -12.61
CA THR A 205 1.06 18.70 -12.78
C THR A 205 0.19 17.82 -11.87
N GLY A 206 0.81 16.96 -11.05
CA GLY A 206 0.11 16.07 -10.13
C GLY A 206 0.03 16.58 -8.70
N ILE A 207 -0.65 15.81 -7.86
CA ILE A 207 -0.86 16.08 -6.43
C ILE A 207 0.36 15.68 -5.59
N SER A 208 1.03 14.58 -5.95
CA SER A 208 2.18 14.05 -5.21
C SER A 208 3.33 13.74 -6.16
N CYS A 209 4.36 14.56 -6.09
CA CYS A 209 5.58 14.45 -6.86
C CYS A 209 6.80 14.79 -5.98
N VAL A 210 8.01 14.52 -6.47
CA VAL A 210 9.25 14.68 -5.69
C VAL A 210 9.36 16.12 -5.16
N TYR A 211 9.61 16.28 -3.86
CA TYR A 211 9.63 17.57 -3.12
C TYR A 211 8.35 18.41 -3.13
N SER A 212 7.26 17.90 -3.69
CA SER A 212 6.02 18.69 -3.81
C SER A 212 5.42 19.08 -2.46
N GLN A 213 4.78 20.24 -2.44
CA GLN A 213 3.98 20.75 -1.32
C GLN A 213 2.68 21.34 -1.88
N VAL A 214 1.99 20.57 -2.74
CA VAL A 214 0.77 21.02 -3.39
C VAL A 214 -0.31 21.27 -2.33
N THR A 215 -0.79 22.49 -2.26
CA THR A 215 -1.87 22.90 -1.37
C THR A 215 -3.23 22.63 -2.00
N MET A 216 -4.29 22.53 -1.19
CA MET A 216 -5.65 22.43 -1.72
C MET A 216 -6.00 23.57 -2.69
N GLY A 217 -5.48 24.78 -2.45
CA GLY A 217 -5.73 25.96 -3.29
C GLY A 217 -5.02 25.94 -4.65
N GLU A 218 -4.01 25.09 -4.83
CA GLU A 218 -3.32 24.92 -6.12
C GLU A 218 -4.07 23.96 -7.06
N VAL A 219 -5.05 23.21 -6.55
CA VAL A 219 -5.94 22.34 -7.34
C VAL A 219 -7.06 23.16 -8.00
N ARG A 220 -6.69 23.97 -8.99
CA ARG A 220 -7.57 24.97 -9.62
C ARG A 220 -8.76 24.41 -10.37
N ASP A 221 -8.64 23.20 -10.92
CA ASP A 221 -9.73 22.53 -11.66
C ASP A 221 -10.78 21.92 -10.71
N GLY A 222 -10.56 22.01 -9.40
CA GLY A 222 -11.44 21.53 -8.35
C GLY A 222 -11.12 20.12 -7.90
N THR A 223 -11.22 19.89 -6.59
CA THR A 223 -10.85 18.61 -5.94
C THR A 223 -11.70 17.43 -6.40
N SER A 224 -12.92 17.67 -6.89
CA SER A 224 -13.79 16.64 -7.45
C SER A 224 -13.42 16.25 -8.89
N ASN A 225 -12.62 17.06 -9.59
CA ASN A 225 -12.18 16.80 -10.97
C ASN A 225 -10.73 16.31 -11.05
N THR A 226 -10.00 16.28 -9.94
CA THR A 226 -8.59 15.87 -9.90
C THR A 226 -8.44 14.47 -9.33
N TYR A 227 -7.78 13.61 -10.08
CA TYR A 227 -7.44 12.27 -9.62
C TYR A 227 -6.31 12.35 -8.58
N MET A 228 -6.56 11.87 -7.36
CA MET A 228 -5.56 11.90 -6.28
C MET A 228 -4.82 10.58 -6.16
N ILE A 229 -5.55 9.49 -5.95
CA ILE A 229 -4.99 8.17 -5.67
C ILE A 229 -5.75 7.12 -6.45
N GLY A 230 -5.02 6.11 -6.91
CA GLY A 230 -5.49 5.06 -7.77
C GLY A 230 -4.90 3.72 -7.45
N GLU A 231 -5.43 2.67 -8.08
CA GLU A 231 -4.71 1.41 -8.14
C GLU A 231 -3.67 1.46 -9.24
N LYS A 232 -2.44 1.03 -8.95
CA LYS A 232 -1.39 0.94 -9.95
C LYS A 232 -1.68 -0.18 -10.95
N TYR A 233 -1.18 -0.06 -12.18
CA TYR A 233 -1.25 -1.19 -13.11
C TYR A 233 -0.24 -2.28 -12.69
N LEU A 234 -0.67 -3.53 -12.73
CA LEU A 234 0.15 -4.71 -12.44
C LEU A 234 -0.26 -5.84 -13.38
N THR A 235 0.73 -6.58 -13.86
CA THR A 235 0.50 -7.80 -14.64
C THR A 235 0.00 -8.91 -13.71
N PRO A 236 -1.14 -9.56 -14.00
CA PRO A 236 -1.71 -10.62 -13.15
C PRO A 236 -0.74 -11.76 -12.83
N ASP A 237 0.13 -12.11 -13.77
CA ASP A 237 1.14 -13.17 -13.60
C ASP A 237 2.19 -12.84 -12.52
N HIS A 238 2.29 -11.57 -12.11
CA HIS A 238 3.28 -11.07 -11.18
C HIS A 238 2.72 -10.59 -9.84
N TYR A 239 1.41 -10.70 -9.60
CA TYR A 239 0.78 -10.27 -8.34
C TYR A 239 1.48 -10.83 -7.10
N GLU A 240 1.92 -12.08 -7.18
CA GLU A 240 2.50 -12.81 -6.05
C GLU A 240 4.04 -12.90 -6.10
N THR A 241 4.70 -12.42 -7.16
CA THR A 241 6.15 -12.59 -7.32
C THR A 241 6.94 -11.32 -7.04
N GLY A 242 6.34 -10.14 -7.20
CA GLY A 242 7.05 -8.86 -7.14
C GLY A 242 7.93 -8.60 -8.37
N ASN A 243 7.76 -9.38 -9.44
CA ASN A 243 8.55 -9.25 -10.67
C ASN A 243 7.95 -8.23 -11.66
N ASP A 244 6.85 -7.57 -11.32
CA ASP A 244 6.28 -6.53 -12.16
C ASP A 244 7.14 -5.27 -12.15
N ALA A 245 7.20 -4.55 -13.27
CA ALA A 245 7.94 -3.29 -13.34
C ALA A 245 7.37 -2.23 -12.38
N ALA A 246 6.09 -2.29 -12.01
CA ALA A 246 5.48 -1.40 -11.02
C ALA A 246 5.67 -1.87 -9.55
N ASP A 247 6.27 -3.04 -9.32
CA ASP A 247 6.72 -3.53 -8.00
C ASP A 247 8.23 -3.26 -7.78
N ASP A 248 8.81 -2.34 -8.55
CA ASP A 248 10.19 -1.92 -8.46
C ASP A 248 10.49 -1.06 -7.21
N MET A 249 9.49 -0.83 -6.34
CA MET A 249 9.52 0.00 -5.14
C MET A 249 8.78 -0.68 -3.96
N GLY A 250 9.32 -0.53 -2.75
CA GLY A 250 8.67 -0.97 -1.51
C GLY A 250 7.58 0.00 -1.05
N ILE A 251 6.88 -0.33 0.04
CA ILE A 251 5.83 0.56 0.58
C ILE A 251 6.40 1.91 1.04
N TYR A 252 7.63 2.00 1.57
CA TYR A 252 8.06 3.14 2.42
C TYR A 252 9.19 4.02 1.89
#